data_AF-A0A0S8FHK9-F1
#
_entry.id   AF-A0A0S8FHK9-F1
#
_cell.length_a   1.000
_cell.length_b   1.000
_cell.length_c   1.000
_cell.angle_alpha   90.00
_cell.angle_beta   90.00
_cell.angle_gamma   90.00
#
_symmetry.space_group_name_H-M   'P 1'
#
loop_
_entity.id
_entity.type
_entity.pdbx_description
1 polymer ?
#
loop_
_entity_poly.entity_id
_entity_poly.type
_entity_poly.pdbx_seq_one_letter_code
_entity_poly.pdbx_strand_id
1 'polypeptide(L)'
;MRPVPRLATITCDISKTMKNLLTGWVLCLLAVGVAQAEVHRWVDKDGNVHFGDSVPPEYADQIGGQSGEAAPAEPPVVSGTVAEEEIRRRKEEAQRAEEDRVLLRTYLTVEEIEDVRDRRIEQLESQNFVTERYLQRLNEQLAELELAAVDQAAASSEAGKPGEVSPDLVRDIENTRASIANYEARLATSRTEQERIRQKFAVDIARFRELKGLPPEETTAGQ
;
A
#
# COMPACT_ATOMS: atom_id res chain seq x y z
N MET A 1 64.16 -0.93 -29.75
CA MET A 1 62.93 -0.49 -30.46
C MET A 1 62.16 -1.69 -30.97
N ARG A 2 61.04 -2.00 -30.32
CA ARG A 2 60.01 -2.95 -30.76
C ARG A 2 58.67 -2.26 -30.50
N PRO A 3 57.71 -2.25 -31.44
CA PRO A 3 56.46 -1.52 -31.26
C PRO A 3 55.54 -2.27 -30.30
N VAL A 4 54.97 -1.53 -29.34
CA VAL A 4 53.91 -1.98 -28.45
C VAL A 4 52.56 -1.82 -29.17
N PRO A 5 51.71 -2.86 -29.27
CA PRO A 5 50.40 -2.71 -29.90
C PRO A 5 49.42 -1.98 -28.98
N ARG A 6 48.66 -1.04 -29.58
CA ARG A 6 47.58 -0.28 -28.96
C ARG A 6 46.46 -1.23 -28.50
N LEU A 7 46.06 -1.12 -27.24
CA LEU A 7 44.85 -1.75 -26.71
C LEU A 7 43.64 -1.00 -27.27
N ALA A 8 42.97 -1.60 -28.24
CA ALA A 8 41.65 -1.19 -28.68
C ALA A 8 40.64 -1.53 -27.59
N THR A 9 39.95 -0.53 -27.08
CA THR A 9 38.79 -0.67 -26.20
C THR A 9 37.66 -1.35 -26.97
N ILE A 10 37.42 -2.63 -26.68
CA ILE A 10 36.23 -3.34 -27.12
C ILE A 10 35.09 -2.90 -26.19
N THR A 11 34.32 -1.91 -26.62
CA THR A 11 32.98 -1.66 -26.10
C THR A 11 32.12 -2.85 -26.51
N CYS A 12 31.93 -3.81 -25.60
CA CYS A 12 30.97 -4.88 -25.80
C CYS A 12 29.57 -4.32 -25.54
N ASP A 13 28.82 -4.18 -26.62
CA ASP A 13 27.43 -3.76 -26.67
C ASP A 13 26.55 -4.90 -26.12
N ILE A 14 26.30 -4.86 -24.80
CA ILE A 14 25.51 -5.87 -24.07
C ILE A 14 24.00 -5.74 -24.38
N SER A 15 23.58 -4.81 -25.24
CA SER A 15 22.15 -4.50 -25.44
C SER A 15 21.40 -5.40 -26.44
N LYS A 16 22.07 -6.36 -27.11
CA LYS A 16 21.48 -7.06 -28.27
C LYS A 16 21.31 -8.59 -28.20
N THR A 17 21.70 -9.25 -27.11
CA THR A 17 21.53 -10.71 -26.95
C THR A 17 20.39 -11.13 -26.03
N MET A 18 19.65 -10.17 -25.43
CA MET A 18 18.50 -10.46 -24.56
C MET A 18 17.13 -10.36 -25.26
N LYS A 19 17.08 -10.03 -26.56
CA LYS A 19 15.82 -9.90 -27.31
C LYS A 19 15.44 -11.12 -28.15
N ASN A 20 16.33 -12.10 -28.32
CA ASN A 20 16.07 -13.29 -29.13
C ASN A 20 16.10 -14.61 -28.33
N LEU A 21 16.08 -14.53 -26.99
CA LEU A 21 15.81 -15.65 -26.08
C LEU A 21 14.43 -15.54 -25.41
N LEU A 22 13.61 -14.60 -25.86
CA LEU A 22 12.22 -14.35 -25.39
C LEU A 22 11.16 -14.71 -26.45
N THR A 23 11.57 -15.30 -27.58
CA THR A 23 10.71 -15.70 -28.70
C THR A 23 10.76 -17.21 -28.92
N GLY A 24 10.61 -17.98 -27.83
CA GLY A 24 10.55 -19.45 -27.87
C GLY A 24 9.80 -20.08 -26.69
N TRP A 25 9.14 -19.28 -25.86
CA TRP A 25 8.39 -19.73 -24.69
C TRP A 25 7.10 -18.90 -24.49
N VAL A 26 6.37 -18.67 -25.58
CA VAL A 26 5.08 -17.93 -25.57
C VAL A 26 3.96 -18.72 -26.27
N LEU A 27 4.15 -20.01 -26.61
CA LEU A 27 3.16 -20.78 -27.39
C LEU A 27 2.65 -22.06 -26.72
N CYS A 28 2.57 -22.16 -25.39
CA CYS A 28 1.94 -23.35 -24.79
C CYS A 28 1.33 -23.13 -23.40
N LEU A 29 0.42 -22.15 -23.27
CA LEU A 29 -0.48 -22.06 -22.11
C LEU A 29 -1.74 -21.22 -22.38
N LEU A 30 -2.32 -21.37 -23.57
CA LEU A 30 -3.70 -20.95 -23.87
C LEU A 30 -4.56 -22.18 -24.08
N ALA A 31 -5.02 -22.77 -22.98
CA ALA A 31 -6.23 -23.59 -22.89
C ALA A 31 -6.50 -23.96 -21.43
N VAL A 32 -6.75 -22.97 -20.57
CA VAL A 32 -7.60 -23.24 -19.39
C VAL A 32 -8.99 -22.86 -19.83
N GLY A 33 -9.76 -23.87 -20.22
CA GLY A 33 -11.19 -23.71 -20.48
C GLY A 33 -11.84 -23.11 -19.24
N VAL A 34 -12.56 -22.01 -19.41
CA VAL A 34 -13.48 -21.53 -18.40
C VAL A 34 -14.61 -22.57 -18.38
N ALA A 35 -14.51 -23.55 -17.48
CA ALA A 35 -15.66 -24.37 -17.14
C ALA A 35 -16.66 -23.40 -16.50
N GLN A 36 -17.66 -22.98 -17.28
CA GLN A 36 -18.84 -22.34 -16.73
C GLN A 36 -19.57 -23.43 -15.96
N ALA A 37 -19.30 -23.50 -14.66
CA ALA A 37 -20.10 -24.29 -13.74
C ALA A 37 -21.50 -23.64 -13.73
N GLU A 38 -22.44 -24.23 -14.49
CA GLU A 38 -23.85 -23.85 -14.43
C GLU A 38 -24.38 -24.29 -13.07
N VAL A 39 -24.32 -23.39 -12.09
CA VAL A 39 -24.90 -23.64 -10.76
C VAL A 39 -26.42 -23.59 -10.90
N HIS A 40 -27.03 -24.76 -11.06
CA HIS A 40 -28.47 -24.91 -11.09
C HIS A 40 -29.03 -24.84 -9.65
N ARG A 41 -30.13 -24.08 -9.50
CA ARG A 41 -30.89 -23.97 -8.25
C ARG A 41 -32.14 -24.84 -8.36
N TRP A 42 -32.31 -25.80 -7.46
CA TRP A 42 -33.55 -26.57 -7.34
C TRP A 42 -34.01 -26.64 -5.89
N VAL A 43 -35.29 -26.97 -5.72
CA VAL A 43 -35.95 -27.10 -4.41
C VAL A 43 -36.34 -28.55 -4.22
N ASP A 44 -35.98 -29.14 -3.08
CA ASP A 44 -36.40 -30.50 -2.74
C ASP A 44 -37.85 -30.56 -2.24
N LYS A 45 -38.38 -31.79 -2.11
CA LYS A 45 -39.73 -32.07 -1.59
C LYS A 45 -39.97 -31.60 -0.16
N ASP A 46 -38.91 -31.24 0.56
CA ASP A 46 -38.93 -30.77 1.94
C ASP A 46 -38.78 -29.23 2.02
N GLY A 47 -38.74 -28.54 0.87
CA GLY A 47 -38.71 -27.07 0.77
C GLY A 47 -37.33 -26.45 0.91
N ASN A 48 -36.25 -27.24 0.91
CA ASN A 48 -34.89 -26.75 1.03
C ASN A 48 -34.28 -26.45 -0.34
N VAL A 49 -33.57 -25.33 -0.42
CA VAL A 49 -32.92 -24.86 -1.65
C VAL A 49 -31.50 -25.39 -1.71
N HIS A 50 -31.18 -26.14 -2.76
CA HIS A 50 -29.85 -26.71 -3.01
C HIS A 50 -29.16 -26.02 -4.19
N PHE A 51 -27.83 -25.95 -4.13
CA PHE A 51 -26.96 -25.39 -5.18
C PHE A 51 -25.83 -26.38 -5.47
N GLY A 52 -25.67 -26.80 -6.73
CA GLY A 52 -24.62 -27.75 -7.11
C GLY A 52 -24.40 -27.87 -8.62
N ASP A 53 -23.19 -28.28 -9.01
CA ASP A 53 -22.70 -28.39 -10.40
C ASP A 53 -23.06 -29.77 -11.05
N SER A 54 -23.80 -30.62 -10.33
CA SER A 54 -24.25 -31.93 -10.82
C SER A 54 -25.57 -32.30 -10.14
N VAL A 55 -26.66 -32.26 -10.92
CA VAL A 55 -28.03 -32.52 -10.46
C VAL A 55 -28.33 -34.02 -10.55
N PRO A 56 -28.86 -34.67 -9.49
CA PRO A 56 -29.29 -36.07 -9.55
C PRO A 56 -30.38 -36.30 -10.60
N PRO A 57 -30.39 -37.45 -11.31
CA PRO A 57 -31.30 -37.71 -12.44
C PRO A 57 -32.79 -37.68 -12.09
N GLU A 58 -33.15 -37.63 -10.80
CA GLU A 58 -34.53 -37.50 -10.32
C GLU A 58 -35.14 -36.10 -10.54
N TYR A 59 -34.34 -35.06 -10.87
CA TYR A 59 -34.81 -33.68 -11.05
C TYR A 59 -34.48 -33.07 -12.42
N ALA A 60 -33.98 -33.86 -13.37
CA ALA A 60 -33.62 -33.40 -14.71
C ALA A 60 -34.84 -32.89 -15.53
N ASP A 61 -36.03 -33.46 -15.28
CA ASP A 61 -37.26 -33.11 -16.00
C ASP A 61 -37.81 -31.71 -15.63
N GLN A 62 -37.34 -31.11 -14.53
CA GLN A 62 -37.80 -29.77 -14.11
C GLN A 62 -37.06 -28.60 -14.79
N ILE A 63 -35.95 -28.88 -15.48
CA ILE A 63 -35.14 -27.85 -16.15
C ILE A 63 -35.36 -27.84 -17.68
N GLY A 64 -36.02 -28.86 -18.23
CA GLY A 64 -36.24 -29.00 -19.66
C GLY A 64 -37.71 -29.02 -20.07
N GLY A 65 -38.44 -27.91 -19.96
CA GLY A 65 -39.81 -27.88 -20.52
C GLY A 65 -40.60 -26.63 -20.21
N GLN A 66 -40.79 -25.78 -21.21
CA GLN A 66 -41.81 -24.74 -21.21
C GLN A 66 -43.22 -25.33 -21.16
N SER A 67 -44.13 -24.56 -20.56
CA SER A 67 -45.59 -24.69 -20.57
C SER A 67 -46.22 -25.46 -19.40
N GLY A 68 -46.75 -24.70 -18.46
CA GLY A 68 -47.57 -25.17 -17.36
C GLY A 68 -47.98 -24.00 -16.47
N GLU A 69 -49.03 -23.29 -16.89
CA GLU A 69 -49.70 -22.22 -16.16
C GLU A 69 -49.94 -22.62 -14.69
N ALA A 70 -49.20 -22.02 -13.76
CA ALA A 70 -49.46 -22.10 -12.33
C ALA A 70 -49.27 -20.71 -11.72
N ALA A 71 -50.39 -20.21 -11.20
CA ALA A 71 -50.63 -18.99 -10.42
C ALA A 71 -49.44 -18.07 -10.06
N PRO A 72 -49.59 -16.73 -10.13
CA PRO A 72 -48.63 -15.81 -9.55
C PRO A 72 -48.75 -15.87 -8.02
N ALA A 73 -48.13 -16.87 -7.41
CA ALA A 73 -47.67 -16.73 -6.04
C ALA A 73 -46.50 -15.76 -6.11
N GLU A 74 -46.80 -14.47 -5.87
CA GLU A 74 -45.76 -13.46 -5.64
C GLU A 74 -44.77 -14.05 -4.62
N PRO A 75 -43.50 -14.28 -4.99
CA PRO A 75 -42.53 -14.64 -3.97
C PRO A 75 -42.49 -13.47 -2.99
N PRO A 76 -42.55 -13.70 -1.67
CA PRO A 76 -42.37 -12.61 -0.73
C PRO A 76 -41.02 -11.97 -1.04
N VAL A 77 -41.07 -10.71 -1.48
CA VAL A 77 -39.91 -9.85 -1.73
C VAL A 77 -39.33 -9.46 -0.37
N VAL A 78 -38.84 -10.46 0.38
CA VAL A 78 -38.19 -10.34 1.68
C VAL A 78 -37.10 -11.40 1.72
N SER A 79 -36.00 -11.20 1.00
CA SER A 79 -34.85 -12.12 1.19
C SER A 79 -33.51 -11.59 0.73
N GLY A 80 -33.44 -10.74 -0.30
CA GLY A 80 -32.15 -10.22 -0.79
C GLY A 80 -31.36 -9.49 0.30
N THR A 81 -31.97 -8.47 0.92
CA THR A 81 -31.27 -7.59 1.86
C THR A 81 -30.92 -8.26 3.19
N VAL A 82 -31.82 -9.09 3.75
CA VAL A 82 -31.58 -9.78 5.03
C VAL A 82 -30.57 -10.92 4.88
N ALA A 83 -30.62 -11.67 3.77
CA ALA A 83 -29.63 -12.70 3.50
C ALA A 83 -28.25 -12.10 3.18
N GLU A 84 -28.19 -10.99 2.44
CA GLU A 84 -26.95 -10.25 2.16
C GLU A 84 -26.32 -9.69 3.45
N GLU A 85 -27.14 -9.13 4.34
CA GLU A 85 -26.67 -8.60 5.62
C GLU A 85 -26.14 -9.70 6.55
N GLU A 86 -26.82 -10.86 6.64
CA GLU A 86 -26.34 -12.01 7.41
C GLU A 86 -25.02 -12.57 6.84
N ILE A 87 -24.91 -12.67 5.51
CA ILE A 87 -23.68 -13.10 4.85
C ILE A 87 -22.54 -12.12 5.13
N ARG A 88 -22.82 -10.81 5.09
CA ARG A 88 -21.82 -9.76 5.41
C ARG A 88 -21.37 -9.89 6.87
N ARG A 89 -22.31 -10.01 7.82
CA ARG A 89 -21.99 -10.17 9.25
C ARG A 89 -21.10 -11.38 9.49
N ARG A 90 -21.45 -12.55 8.92
CA ARG A 90 -20.65 -13.76 9.05
C ARG A 90 -19.24 -13.62 8.47
N LYS A 91 -19.10 -12.90 7.35
CA LYS A 91 -17.79 -12.60 6.76
C LYS A 91 -16.94 -11.71 7.68
N GLU A 92 -17.54 -10.65 8.24
CA GLU A 92 -16.85 -9.75 9.18
C GLU A 92 -16.44 -10.48 10.47
N GLU A 93 -17.29 -11.35 11.00
CA GLU A 93 -16.97 -12.19 12.17
C GLU A 93 -15.84 -13.17 11.86
N ALA A 94 -15.87 -13.84 10.71
CA ALA A 94 -14.81 -14.74 10.29
C ALA A 94 -13.47 -14.00 10.09
N GLN A 95 -13.51 -12.78 9.53
CA GLN A 95 -12.32 -11.93 9.39
C GLN A 95 -11.73 -11.54 10.73
N ARG A 96 -12.55 -11.05 11.67
CA ARG A 96 -12.10 -10.69 13.02
C ARG A 96 -11.51 -11.89 13.76
N ALA A 97 -12.15 -13.05 13.67
CA ALA A 97 -11.63 -14.28 14.26
C ALA A 97 -10.28 -14.68 13.67
N GLU A 98 -10.07 -14.51 12.37
CA GLU A 98 -8.77 -14.79 11.75
C GLU A 98 -7.71 -13.76 12.17
N GLU A 99 -8.05 -12.48 12.23
CA GLU A 99 -7.15 -11.42 12.73
C GLU A 99 -6.70 -11.70 14.17
N ASP A 100 -7.63 -12.09 15.05
CA ASP A 100 -7.35 -12.47 16.44
C ASP A 100 -6.41 -13.69 16.52
N ARG A 101 -6.64 -14.69 15.67
CA ARG A 101 -5.78 -15.89 15.62
C ARG A 101 -4.38 -15.55 15.14
N VAL A 102 -4.25 -14.69 14.14
CA VAL A 102 -2.95 -14.20 13.67
C VAL A 102 -2.26 -13.44 14.79
N LEU A 103 -2.95 -12.51 15.45
CA LEU A 103 -2.40 -11.70 16.54
C LEU A 103 -1.85 -12.58 17.70
N LEU A 104 -2.62 -13.57 18.14
CA LEU A 104 -2.22 -14.50 19.21
C LEU A 104 -1.11 -15.48 18.80
N ARG A 105 -0.96 -15.76 17.50
CA ARG A 105 0.07 -16.66 16.97
C ARG A 105 1.38 -15.94 16.69
N THR A 106 1.30 -14.69 16.26
CA THR A 106 2.47 -13.86 15.93
C THR A 106 3.18 -13.36 17.18
N TYR A 107 2.43 -13.06 18.25
CA TYR A 107 2.98 -12.47 19.46
C TYR A 107 2.68 -13.32 20.70
N LEU A 108 3.67 -13.48 21.56
CA LEU A 108 3.55 -14.26 22.80
C LEU A 108 3.19 -13.38 24.00
N THR A 109 3.67 -12.15 24.02
CA THR A 109 3.48 -11.17 25.09
C THR A 109 3.14 -9.80 24.53
N VAL A 110 2.62 -8.92 25.39
CA VAL A 110 2.39 -7.50 25.01
C VAL A 110 3.71 -6.78 24.74
N GLU A 111 4.73 -7.05 25.57
CA GLU A 111 6.09 -6.51 25.39
C GLU A 111 6.62 -6.78 23.98
N GLU A 112 6.37 -7.96 23.41
CA GLU A 112 6.82 -8.29 22.06
C GLU A 112 6.14 -7.43 20.98
N ILE A 113 4.87 -7.08 21.19
CA ILE A 113 4.13 -6.18 20.30
C ILE A 113 4.70 -4.76 20.40
N GLU A 114 5.00 -4.30 21.62
CA GLU A 114 5.61 -2.99 21.91
C GLU A 114 7.03 -2.89 21.33
N ASP A 115 7.86 -3.91 21.51
CA ASP A 115 9.19 -4.02 20.92
C ASP A 115 9.16 -3.91 19.38
N VAL A 116 8.19 -4.57 18.74
CA VAL A 116 8.05 -4.50 17.27
C VAL A 116 7.58 -3.11 16.84
N ARG A 117 6.67 -2.47 17.59
CA ARG A 117 6.26 -1.08 17.35
C ARG A 117 7.48 -0.16 17.45
N ASP A 118 8.23 -0.27 18.53
CA ASP A 118 9.31 0.66 18.86
C ASP A 118 10.48 0.51 17.89
N ARG A 119 10.86 -0.72 17.51
CA ARG A 119 11.85 -0.94 16.45
C ARG A 119 11.45 -0.31 15.11
N ARG A 120 10.16 -0.37 14.76
CA ARG A 120 9.66 0.26 13.51
C ARG A 120 9.71 1.79 13.61
N ILE A 121 9.35 2.34 14.76
CA ILE A 121 9.41 3.78 15.01
C ILE A 121 10.88 4.25 14.98
N GLU A 122 11.79 3.58 15.68
CA GLU A 122 13.22 3.89 15.73
C GLU A 122 13.85 3.88 14.33
N GLN A 123 13.45 2.93 13.47
CA GLN A 123 13.89 2.91 12.07
C GLN A 123 13.46 4.18 11.31
N LEU A 124 12.23 4.67 11.53
CA LEU A 124 11.76 5.92 10.94
C LEU A 124 12.45 7.14 11.56
N GLU A 125 12.68 7.13 12.87
CA GLU A 125 13.39 8.21 13.58
C GLU A 125 14.83 8.34 13.07
N SER A 126 15.53 7.22 12.87
CA SER A 126 16.87 7.19 12.32
C SER A 126 16.92 7.81 10.91
N GLN A 127 15.93 7.51 10.06
CA GLN A 127 15.82 8.12 8.73
C GLN A 127 15.47 9.61 8.80
N ASN A 128 14.59 10.00 9.71
CA ASN A 128 14.22 11.39 9.94
C ASN A 128 15.43 12.20 10.41
N PHE A 129 16.25 11.67 11.32
CA PHE A 129 17.45 12.34 11.80
C PHE A 129 18.42 12.68 10.66
N VAL A 130 18.68 11.74 9.75
CA VAL A 130 19.53 11.99 8.57
C VAL A 130 18.91 13.06 7.67
N THR A 131 17.60 13.01 7.49
CA THR A 131 16.85 13.98 6.69
C THR A 131 16.91 15.38 7.30
N GLU A 132 16.72 15.51 8.61
CA GLU A 132 16.80 16.77 9.35
C GLU A 132 18.21 17.39 9.25
N ARG A 133 19.26 16.57 9.35
CA ARG A 133 20.65 17.03 9.12
C ARG A 133 20.88 17.52 7.69
N TYR A 134 20.26 16.88 6.71
CA TYR A 134 20.34 17.35 5.32
C TYR A 134 19.57 18.65 5.13
N LEU A 135 18.38 18.77 5.73
CA LEU A 135 17.56 19.96 5.71
C LEU A 135 18.27 21.16 6.35
N GLN A 136 18.96 20.95 7.48
CA GLN A 136 19.78 21.98 8.11
C GLN A 136 20.83 22.53 7.14
N ARG A 137 21.58 21.65 6.45
CA ARG A 137 22.59 22.06 5.46
C ARG A 137 21.98 22.80 4.26
N LEU A 138 20.78 22.42 3.82
CA LEU A 138 20.08 23.14 2.76
C LEU A 138 19.67 24.54 3.21
N ASN A 139 19.21 24.70 4.44
CA ASN A 139 18.85 26.00 4.99
C ASN A 139 20.07 26.92 5.15
N GLU A 140 21.21 26.38 5.60
CA GLU A 140 22.48 27.10 5.66
C GLU A 140 22.90 27.57 4.26
N GLN A 141 22.86 26.68 3.27
CA GLN A 141 23.16 27.02 1.87
C GLN A 141 22.19 28.06 1.30
N LEU A 142 20.89 27.95 1.60
CA LEU A 142 19.92 28.94 1.15
C LEU A 142 20.25 30.33 1.71
N ALA A 143 20.59 30.42 3.00
CA ALA A 143 20.97 31.68 3.62
C ALA A 143 22.23 32.28 2.97
N GLU A 144 23.23 31.46 2.63
CA GLU A 144 24.42 31.90 1.91
C GLU A 144 24.10 32.43 0.51
N LEU A 145 23.24 31.74 -0.25
CA LEU A 145 22.81 32.15 -1.59
C LEU A 145 21.98 33.44 -1.55
N GLU A 146 21.09 33.58 -0.57
CA GLU A 146 20.28 34.78 -0.37
C GLU A 146 21.15 35.99 0.00
N LEU A 147 22.16 35.80 0.86
CA LEU A 147 23.13 36.83 1.18
C LEU A 147 23.92 37.26 -0.07
N ALA A 148 24.41 36.30 -0.86
CA ALA A 148 25.10 36.58 -2.12
C ALA A 148 24.23 37.35 -3.11
N ALA A 149 22.92 37.06 -3.16
CA ALA A 149 21.97 37.77 -4.02
C ALA A 149 21.78 39.23 -3.57
N VAL A 150 21.71 39.47 -2.26
CA VAL A 150 21.67 40.83 -1.69
C VAL A 150 22.94 41.60 -2.03
N ASP A 151 24.11 41.00 -1.84
CA ASP A 151 25.40 41.62 -2.15
C ASP A 151 25.54 41.95 -3.64
N GLN A 152 25.12 41.03 -4.53
CA GLN A 152 25.15 41.24 -5.97
C GLN A 152 24.19 42.36 -6.41
N ALA A 153 22.98 42.40 -5.85
CA ALA A 153 22.02 43.46 -6.13
C ALA A 153 22.55 44.81 -5.64
N ALA A 154 23.15 44.87 -4.45
CA ALA A 154 23.73 46.10 -3.92
C ALA A 154 24.90 46.60 -4.78
N ALA A 155 25.77 45.69 -5.24
CA ALA A 155 26.94 46.03 -6.06
C ALA A 155 26.59 46.51 -7.48
N SER A 156 25.44 46.09 -8.02
CA SER A 156 24.96 46.46 -9.36
C SER A 156 23.93 47.60 -9.36
N SER A 157 23.53 48.09 -8.18
CA SER A 157 22.56 49.17 -8.05
C SER A 157 23.16 50.53 -8.46
N GLU A 158 22.44 51.27 -9.30
CA GLU A 158 22.78 52.64 -9.69
C GLU A 158 21.62 53.61 -9.39
N ALA A 159 21.87 54.92 -9.38
CA ALA A 159 20.80 55.91 -9.18
C ALA A 159 19.69 55.76 -10.22
N GLY A 160 18.49 55.41 -9.76
CA GLY A 160 17.31 55.21 -10.62
C GLY A 160 17.22 53.85 -11.31
N LYS A 161 18.12 52.89 -11.02
CA LYS A 161 18.06 51.52 -11.53
C LYS A 161 18.18 50.50 -10.39
N PRO A 162 17.24 49.56 -10.25
CA PRO A 162 17.37 48.46 -9.30
C PRO A 162 18.60 47.62 -9.58
N GLY A 163 19.21 47.06 -8.52
CA GLY A 163 20.26 46.06 -8.65
C GLY A 163 19.78 44.80 -9.37
N GLU A 164 20.70 44.15 -10.07
CA GLU A 164 20.46 42.92 -10.83
C GLU A 164 21.14 41.72 -10.17
N VAL A 165 20.42 40.60 -10.10
CA VAL A 165 20.92 39.32 -9.59
C VAL A 165 21.08 38.37 -10.76
N SER A 166 22.18 37.60 -10.79
CA SER A 166 22.43 36.66 -11.88
C SER A 166 21.28 35.64 -12.01
N PRO A 167 20.80 35.32 -13.23
CA PRO A 167 19.80 34.27 -13.44
C PRO A 167 20.21 32.91 -12.85
N ASP A 168 21.50 32.60 -12.84
CA ASP A 168 22.03 31.37 -12.23
C ASP A 168 21.81 31.36 -10.72
N LEU A 169 22.10 32.46 -10.04
CA LEU A 169 21.92 32.59 -8.59
C LEU A 169 20.43 32.53 -8.20
N VAL A 170 19.56 33.18 -8.97
CA VAL A 170 18.11 33.06 -8.78
C VAL A 170 17.66 31.60 -8.91
N ARG A 171 18.14 30.90 -9.94
CA ARG A 171 17.82 29.49 -10.16
C ARG A 171 18.32 28.60 -9.02
N ASP A 172 19.52 28.83 -8.50
CA ASP A 172 20.08 28.05 -7.40
C ASP A 172 19.29 28.25 -6.09
N ILE A 173 18.85 29.48 -5.82
CA ILE A 173 17.94 29.79 -4.70
C ILE A 173 16.63 29.02 -4.84
N GLU A 174 15.98 29.09 -6.00
CA GLU A 174 14.69 28.42 -6.24
C GLU A 174 14.82 26.89 -6.15
N ASN A 175 15.88 26.32 -6.72
CA ASN A 175 16.15 24.88 -6.62
C ASN A 175 16.38 24.44 -5.15
N THR A 176 17.09 25.25 -4.38
CA THR A 176 17.36 24.98 -2.96
C THR A 176 16.07 25.06 -2.14
N ARG A 177 15.23 26.08 -2.36
CA ARG A 177 13.90 26.21 -1.73
C ARG A 177 12.99 25.03 -2.07
N ALA A 178 12.94 24.63 -3.34
CA ALA A 178 12.17 23.47 -3.78
C ALA A 178 12.65 22.17 -3.11
N SER A 179 13.96 22.02 -2.94
CA SER A 179 14.54 20.88 -2.22
C SER A 179 14.14 20.88 -0.75
N ILE A 180 14.26 22.02 -0.06
CA ILE A 180 13.83 22.19 1.35
C ILE A 180 12.37 21.76 1.51
N ALA A 181 11.46 22.31 0.69
CA ALA A 181 10.04 21.97 0.74
C ALA A 181 9.78 20.48 0.53
N ASN A 182 10.52 19.82 -0.38
CA ASN A 182 10.39 18.38 -0.61
C ASN A 182 10.78 17.55 0.62
N TYR A 183 11.88 17.90 1.28
CA TYR A 183 12.35 17.18 2.48
C TYR A 183 11.48 17.46 3.71
N GLU A 184 10.95 18.67 3.86
CA GLU A 184 9.94 18.98 4.89
C GLU A 184 8.67 18.14 4.71
N ALA A 185 8.16 18.03 3.48
CA ALA A 185 6.99 17.20 3.18
C ALA A 185 7.25 15.71 3.47
N ARG A 186 8.46 15.22 3.19
CA ARG A 186 8.88 13.85 3.54
C ARG A 186 8.90 13.64 5.06
N LEU A 187 9.45 14.58 5.82
CA LEU A 187 9.44 14.52 7.29
C LEU A 187 8.03 14.52 7.86
N ALA A 188 7.14 15.38 7.34
CA ALA A 188 5.74 15.41 7.75
C ALA A 188 5.02 14.08 7.47
N THR A 189 5.27 13.48 6.30
CA THR A 189 4.73 12.17 5.95
C THR A 189 5.25 11.08 6.89
N SER A 190 6.56 11.07 7.18
CA SER A 190 7.18 10.11 8.09
C SER A 190 6.63 10.22 9.52
N ARG A 191 6.44 11.44 10.03
CA ARG A 191 5.83 11.69 11.36
C ARG A 191 4.37 11.22 11.42
N THR A 192 3.62 11.41 10.34
CA THR A 192 2.25 10.89 10.20
C THR A 192 2.24 9.36 10.21
N GLU A 193 3.20 8.73 9.52
CA GLU A 193 3.36 7.28 9.50
C GLU A 193 3.74 6.71 10.87
N GLN A 194 4.64 7.37 11.62
CA GLN A 194 4.94 7.00 13.01
C GLN A 194 3.69 6.98 13.87
N GLU A 195 2.84 8.00 13.76
CA GLU A 195 1.60 8.09 14.52
C GLU A 195 0.60 7.00 14.10
N ARG A 196 0.46 6.75 12.79
CA ARG A 196 -0.36 5.66 12.27
C ARG A 196 0.11 4.29 12.80
N ILE A 197 1.43 4.08 12.89
CA ILE A 197 2.01 2.88 13.49
C ILE A 197 1.65 2.82 14.97
N ARG A 198 1.87 3.89 15.76
CA ARG A 198 1.50 3.91 17.19
C ARG A 198 0.04 3.54 17.42
N GLN A 199 -0.87 4.15 16.66
CA GLN A 199 -2.30 3.89 16.77
C GLN A 199 -2.66 2.46 16.41
N LYS A 200 -2.12 1.92 15.31
CA LYS A 200 -2.36 0.53 14.92
C LYS A 200 -1.91 -0.44 16.02
N PHE A 201 -0.70 -0.25 16.52
CA PHE A 201 -0.16 -1.12 17.56
C PHE A 201 -0.91 -0.95 18.89
N ALA A 202 -1.39 0.25 19.23
CA ALA A 202 -2.24 0.45 20.42
C ALA A 202 -3.55 -0.35 20.34
N VAL A 203 -4.19 -0.38 19.17
CA VAL A 203 -5.39 -1.22 18.92
C VAL A 203 -5.04 -2.70 19.05
N ASP A 204 -3.96 -3.15 18.41
CA ASP A 204 -3.52 -4.55 18.43
C ASP A 204 -3.16 -4.98 19.87
N ILE A 205 -2.50 -4.13 20.65
CA ILE A 205 -2.17 -4.36 22.06
C ILE A 205 -3.43 -4.48 22.92
N ALA A 206 -4.38 -3.55 22.77
CA ALA A 206 -5.64 -3.59 23.52
C ALA A 206 -6.41 -4.88 23.23
N ARG A 207 -6.48 -5.27 21.94
CA ARG A 207 -7.13 -6.51 21.51
C ARG A 207 -6.41 -7.75 22.06
N PHE A 208 -5.08 -7.76 22.03
CA PHE A 208 -4.30 -8.86 22.57
C PHE A 208 -4.53 -9.05 24.07
N ARG A 209 -4.58 -7.95 24.84
CA ARG A 209 -4.89 -8.00 26.28
C ARG A 209 -6.28 -8.58 26.54
N GLU A 210 -7.29 -8.14 25.79
CA GLU A 210 -8.65 -8.68 25.87
C GLU A 210 -8.67 -10.20 25.62
N LEU A 211 -8.04 -10.65 24.52
CA LEU A 211 -7.98 -12.07 24.16
C LEU A 211 -7.21 -12.94 25.17
N LYS A 212 -6.26 -12.35 25.91
CA LYS A 212 -5.50 -13.03 26.98
C LYS A 212 -6.15 -12.88 28.36
N GLY A 213 -7.24 -12.15 28.49
CA GLY A 213 -7.87 -11.85 29.79
C GLY A 213 -6.98 -11.02 30.72
N LEU A 214 -6.07 -10.22 30.15
CA LEU A 214 -5.20 -9.33 30.90
C LEU A 214 -5.96 -8.04 31.26
N PRO A 215 -5.65 -7.40 32.39
CA PRO A 215 -6.23 -6.10 32.71
C PRO A 215 -5.89 -5.09 31.60
N PRO A 216 -6.79 -4.12 31.33
CA PRO A 216 -6.48 -3.04 30.41
C PRO A 216 -5.24 -2.28 30.90
N GLU A 217 -4.48 -1.71 29.98
CA GLU A 217 -3.35 -0.86 30.33
C GLU A 217 -3.87 0.28 31.20
N GLU A 218 -3.43 0.34 32.45
CA GLU A 218 -3.59 1.57 33.21
C GLU A 218 -2.75 2.60 32.46
N THR A 219 -3.43 3.56 31.82
CA THR A 219 -2.76 4.72 31.24
C THR A 219 -2.08 5.44 32.40
N THR A 220 -0.82 5.10 32.68
CA THR A 220 0.07 5.94 33.46
C THR A 220 0.34 7.17 32.62
N ALA A 221 -0.65 8.07 32.62
CA ALA A 221 -0.50 9.44 32.23
C ALA A 221 0.49 10.07 33.22
N GLY A 222 1.77 10.08 32.87
CA GLY A 222 2.79 10.83 33.59
C GLY A 222 4.14 10.16 33.63
N GLN A 223 5.02 10.58 32.73
CA GLN A 223 6.21 11.37 33.09
C GLN A 223 6.82 12.04 31.86
#